data_AF-A0A397GGY5-F1
#
_entry.id   AF-A0A397GGY5-F1
#
_cell.length_a   1.000
_cell.length_b   1.000
_cell.length_c   1.000
_cell.angle_alpha   90.00
_cell.angle_beta   90.00
_cell.angle_gamma   90.00
#
_symmetry.space_group_name_H-M   'P 1'
#
loop_
_entity.id
_entity.type
_entity.pdbx_description
1 polymer ?
#
loop_
_entity_poly.entity_id
_entity_poly.type
_entity_poly.pdbx_seq_one_letter_code
_entity_poly.pdbx_strand_id
1 'polypeptide(L)'
;MIDSEDELLISTSNRKRPERPKNEVWQHFDTISADSTNGKKDLHSEAACKFYKQKWSRGKTSEMIAHLALQCPKPPPPEVLTDNKQRRCSRALTKFFVTCGIPLWIVENPFFIDYSKELCPGFQVPKRTILSTTIINVETATVIAEIKKKLSNETNLTLGLDGWTSPAGQSLYIFLIMTSDGKEYIHSLKNFSKNSHTGEFLKNEIIKVIEEVGAEKFCSIASDHASNVVLAKNLVSTKYPHIFPI
;
A
#
# COMPACT_ATOMS: atom_id res chain seq x y z
N MET A 1 5.17 -12.46 -73.83
CA MET A 1 6.43 -13.19 -73.98
C MET A 1 6.65 -13.90 -72.65
N ILE A 2 6.29 -15.19 -72.45
CA ILE A 2 6.82 -16.40 -73.13
C ILE A 2 8.36 -16.35 -72.99
N ASP A 3 9.09 -17.20 -72.28
CA ASP A 3 8.95 -18.61 -71.83
C ASP A 3 9.95 -18.87 -70.66
N SER A 4 9.69 -19.73 -69.66
CA SER A 4 10.15 -21.15 -69.49
C SER A 4 11.65 -21.37 -69.84
N GLU A 5 12.52 -22.05 -69.09
CA GLU A 5 12.48 -23.33 -68.34
C GLU A 5 13.56 -23.26 -67.22
N ASP A 6 13.31 -23.67 -65.97
CA ASP A 6 13.32 -25.03 -65.41
C ASP A 6 14.74 -25.56 -65.10
N GLU A 7 15.09 -25.68 -63.80
CA GLU A 7 15.63 -26.93 -63.28
C GLU A 7 15.51 -27.00 -61.74
N LEU A 8 14.73 -28.00 -61.31
CA LEU A 8 14.55 -28.46 -59.94
C LEU A 8 15.85 -28.96 -59.31
N LEU A 9 16.08 -28.61 -58.03
CA LEU A 9 16.68 -29.55 -57.09
C LEU A 9 15.87 -29.62 -55.79
N ILE A 10 15.20 -30.77 -55.65
CA ILE A 10 14.43 -31.20 -54.50
C ILE A 10 15.37 -31.38 -53.30
N SER A 11 15.21 -30.57 -52.25
CA SER A 11 15.73 -30.88 -50.92
C SER A 11 14.56 -31.14 -49.98
N THR A 12 14.34 -32.42 -49.71
CA THR A 12 13.34 -32.97 -48.80
C THR A 12 13.37 -32.29 -47.43
N SER A 13 12.28 -31.59 -47.10
CA SER A 13 12.01 -31.07 -45.76
C SER A 13 11.88 -32.22 -44.75
N ASN A 14 12.91 -32.39 -43.91
CA ASN A 14 12.81 -33.19 -42.69
C ASN A 14 11.92 -32.44 -41.67
N ARG A 15 10.61 -32.66 -41.71
CA ARG A 15 9.69 -32.21 -40.65
C ARG A 15 10.05 -32.91 -39.34
N LYS A 16 10.70 -32.20 -38.40
CA LYS A 16 10.90 -32.67 -37.02
C LYS A 16 9.54 -32.81 -36.34
N ARG A 17 9.28 -33.97 -35.71
CA ARG A 17 8.08 -34.19 -34.88
C ARG A 17 8.06 -33.18 -33.71
N PRO A 18 6.88 -32.68 -33.30
CA PRO A 18 6.78 -31.79 -32.14
C PRO A 18 7.21 -32.53 -30.87
N GLU A 19 8.12 -31.93 -30.11
CA GLU A 19 8.57 -32.48 -28.83
C GLU A 19 7.44 -32.46 -27.80
N ARG A 20 7.40 -33.50 -26.96
CA ARG A 20 6.42 -33.61 -25.88
C ARG A 20 6.66 -32.47 -24.87
N PRO A 21 5.60 -31.80 -24.36
CA PRO A 21 5.77 -30.74 -23.39
C PRO A 21 6.54 -31.24 -22.17
N LYS A 22 7.61 -30.52 -21.79
CA LYS A 22 8.37 -30.83 -20.59
C LYS A 22 7.53 -30.51 -19.35
N ASN A 23 7.65 -31.34 -18.33
CA ASN A 23 6.99 -31.14 -17.03
C ASN A 23 7.48 -29.84 -16.35
N GLU A 24 6.62 -29.15 -15.60
CA GLU A 24 6.91 -27.88 -14.90
C GLU A 24 8.19 -27.91 -14.06
N VAL A 25 8.56 -29.07 -13.50
CA VAL A 25 9.80 -29.22 -12.73
C VAL A 25 11.05 -28.72 -13.48
N TRP A 26 11.05 -28.80 -14.81
CA TRP A 26 12.16 -28.36 -15.66
C TRP A 26 12.45 -26.86 -15.59
N GLN A 27 11.53 -26.03 -15.07
CA GLN A 27 11.81 -24.61 -14.83
C GLN A 27 13.01 -24.38 -13.88
N HIS A 28 13.31 -25.35 -13.02
CA HIS A 28 14.39 -25.30 -12.03
C HIS A 28 15.70 -25.97 -12.49
N PHE A 29 15.75 -26.48 -13.72
CA PHE A 29 16.88 -27.24 -14.24
C PHE A 29 17.28 -26.78 -15.64
N ASP A 30 18.58 -26.78 -15.92
CA ASP A 30 19.09 -26.55 -17.26
C ASP A 30 19.09 -27.86 -18.04
N THR A 31 18.61 -27.81 -19.29
CA THR A 31 18.73 -28.93 -20.22
C THR A 31 20.07 -28.82 -20.95
N ILE A 32 20.97 -29.77 -20.71
CA ILE A 32 22.20 -29.91 -21.50
C ILE A 32 21.88 -30.89 -22.63
N SER A 33 21.97 -30.43 -23.87
CA SER A 33 21.86 -31.31 -25.04
C SER A 33 23.26 -31.83 -25.34
N ALA A 34 23.41 -33.15 -25.46
CA ALA A 34 24.68 -33.72 -25.90
C ALA A 34 24.95 -33.27 -27.35
N ASP A 35 26.08 -32.61 -27.58
CA ASP A 35 26.57 -32.34 -28.94
C ASP A 35 26.78 -33.68 -29.66
N SER A 36 25.97 -33.90 -30.68
CA SER A 36 25.95 -35.14 -31.45
C SER A 36 27.22 -35.30 -32.28
N THR A 37 28.29 -35.80 -31.67
CA THR A 37 29.34 -36.50 -32.43
C THR A 37 28.91 -37.96 -32.52
N ASN A 38 28.49 -38.37 -33.73
CA ASN A 38 28.07 -39.73 -34.11
C ASN A 38 26.57 -40.09 -33.91
N GLY A 39 25.71 -39.53 -34.77
CA GLY A 39 24.69 -40.30 -35.49
C GLY A 39 23.56 -41.02 -34.74
N LYS A 40 23.47 -40.97 -33.41
CA LYS A 40 22.30 -41.44 -32.63
C LYS A 40 21.83 -40.31 -31.71
N LYS A 41 20.64 -39.77 -31.98
CA LYS A 41 19.97 -38.86 -31.04
C LYS A 41 19.48 -39.67 -29.86
N ASP A 42 20.28 -39.73 -28.80
CA ASP A 42 19.75 -40.16 -27.51
C ASP A 42 18.66 -39.16 -27.09
N LEU A 43 17.42 -39.65 -26.97
CA LEU A 43 16.21 -38.88 -26.71
C LEU A 43 16.13 -38.37 -25.26
N HIS A 44 17.25 -38.35 -24.55
CA HIS A 44 17.29 -38.10 -23.12
C HIS A 44 18.12 -36.87 -22.84
N SER A 45 17.42 -35.80 -22.45
CA SER A 45 18.04 -34.56 -22.00
C SER A 45 18.71 -34.77 -20.65
N GLU A 46 19.99 -34.40 -20.55
CA GLU A 46 20.65 -34.24 -19.26
C GLU A 46 20.01 -33.08 -18.49
N ALA A 47 19.96 -33.22 -17.17
CA ALA A 47 19.42 -32.20 -16.27
C ALA A 47 20.51 -31.72 -15.31
N ALA A 48 20.67 -30.42 -15.18
CA ALA A 48 21.52 -29.81 -14.15
C ALA A 48 20.66 -28.90 -13.27
N CYS A 49 20.75 -29.04 -11.95
CA CYS A 49 20.01 -28.15 -11.04
C CYS A 49 20.58 -26.73 -11.13
N LYS A 50 19.70 -25.73 -11.27
CA LYS A 50 20.10 -24.31 -11.36
C LYS A 50 20.66 -23.76 -10.05
N PHE A 51 20.29 -24.37 -8.92
CA PHE A 51 20.57 -23.84 -7.58
C PHE A 51 21.68 -24.60 -6.85
N TYR A 52 22.04 -25.79 -7.33
CA TYR A 52 23.01 -26.67 -6.68
C TYR A 52 23.80 -27.48 -7.71
N LYS A 53 25.04 -27.84 -7.40
CA LYS A 53 25.97 -28.50 -8.34
C LYS A 53 25.62 -29.98 -8.65
N GLN A 54 24.36 -30.39 -8.51
CA GLN A 54 23.90 -31.74 -8.85
C GLN A 54 23.49 -31.81 -10.33
N LYS A 55 23.95 -32.88 -11.01
CA LYS A 55 23.64 -33.17 -12.41
C LYS A 55 23.16 -34.62 -12.55
N TRP A 56 22.32 -34.85 -13.55
CA TRP A 56 21.85 -36.18 -13.94
C TRP A 56 22.09 -36.38 -15.43
N SER A 57 22.63 -37.54 -15.79
CA SER A 57 22.75 -37.99 -17.19
C SER A 57 21.40 -38.17 -17.88
N ARG A 58 20.30 -38.23 -17.11
CA ARG A 58 18.93 -38.25 -17.62
C ARG A 58 18.00 -37.53 -16.66
N GLY A 59 17.30 -36.50 -17.14
CA GLY A 59 16.30 -35.80 -16.33
C GLY A 59 15.02 -36.62 -16.13
N LYS A 60 14.97 -37.40 -15.03
CA LYS A 60 13.73 -38.04 -14.59
C LYS A 60 12.97 -37.12 -13.65
N THR A 61 11.72 -36.84 -13.98
CA THR A 61 10.85 -35.93 -13.22
C THR A 61 10.77 -36.29 -11.74
N SER A 62 10.62 -37.58 -11.39
CA SER A 62 10.54 -38.03 -9.99
C SER A 62 11.83 -37.74 -9.20
N GLU A 63 12.99 -37.96 -9.80
CA GLU A 63 14.29 -37.71 -9.18
C GLU A 63 14.55 -36.20 -9.01
N MET A 64 14.17 -35.41 -10.00
CA MET A 64 14.26 -33.94 -9.97
C MET A 64 13.35 -33.34 -8.88
N ILE A 65 12.11 -33.83 -8.76
CA ILE A 65 11.17 -33.42 -7.70
C ILE A 65 11.74 -33.81 -6.33
N ALA A 66 12.20 -35.05 -6.16
CA ALA A 66 12.78 -35.52 -4.91
C ALA A 66 14.03 -34.70 -4.52
N HIS A 67 14.87 -34.35 -5.49
CA HIS A 67 16.01 -33.46 -5.26
C HIS A 67 15.57 -32.10 -4.75
N LEU A 68 14.61 -31.43 -5.43
CA LEU A 68 14.10 -30.13 -4.98
C LEU A 68 13.49 -30.20 -3.57
N ALA A 69 12.80 -31.29 -3.23
CA ALA A 69 12.12 -31.44 -1.96
C ALA A 69 13.07 -31.76 -0.78
N LEU A 70 14.14 -32.53 -1.03
CA LEU A 70 14.92 -33.15 0.06
C LEU A 70 16.39 -32.74 0.11
N GLN A 71 16.98 -32.29 -1.02
CA GLN A 71 18.43 -32.21 -1.16
C GLN A 71 18.93 -30.90 -1.77
N CYS A 72 18.10 -30.19 -2.52
CA CYS A 72 18.45 -28.88 -3.06
C CYS A 72 18.49 -27.89 -1.89
N PRO A 73 19.64 -27.26 -1.57
CA PRO A 73 19.62 -26.09 -0.72
C PRO A 73 18.62 -25.10 -1.32
N LYS A 74 17.71 -24.59 -0.48
CA LYS A 74 16.68 -23.65 -0.88
C LYS A 74 17.29 -22.51 -1.73
N PRO A 75 16.52 -21.91 -2.66
CA PRO A 75 16.98 -20.80 -3.49
C PRO A 75 17.74 -19.74 -2.67
N PRO A 76 18.64 -18.96 -3.31
CA PRO A 76 19.44 -17.96 -2.62
C PRO A 76 18.57 -17.16 -1.64
N PRO A 77 19.11 -16.78 -0.47
CA PRO A 77 18.34 -16.15 0.60
C PRO A 77 17.49 -15.03 0.00
N PRO A 78 16.24 -14.85 0.50
CA PRO A 78 15.32 -13.84 0.00
C PRO A 78 16.07 -12.58 -0.38
N GLU A 79 15.98 -12.21 -1.66
CA GLU A 79 16.59 -11.03 -2.23
C GLU A 79 16.55 -9.90 -1.18
N VAL A 80 17.71 -9.50 -0.65
CA VAL A 80 17.79 -8.65 0.54
C VAL A 80 16.97 -7.41 0.27
N LEU A 81 15.86 -7.28 1.00
CA LEU A 81 14.91 -6.21 0.72
C LEU A 81 15.59 -4.89 1.04
N THR A 82 15.70 -4.01 0.04
CA THR A 82 16.29 -2.69 0.28
C THR A 82 15.45 -1.90 1.28
N ASP A 83 16.09 -1.08 2.10
CA ASP A 83 15.41 -0.23 3.09
C ASP A 83 14.32 0.64 2.46
N ASN A 84 14.55 1.09 1.22
CA ASN A 84 13.57 1.84 0.44
C ASN A 84 12.33 1.00 0.10
N LYS A 85 12.50 -0.25 -0.33
CA LYS A 85 11.37 -1.14 -0.63
C LYS A 85 10.65 -1.55 0.66
N GLN A 86 11.38 -1.82 1.74
CA GLN A 86 10.83 -2.06 3.08
C GLN A 86 9.94 -0.89 3.53
N ARG A 87 10.44 0.35 3.44
CA ARG A 87 9.68 1.56 3.79
C ARG A 87 8.42 1.70 2.92
N ARG A 88 8.52 1.49 1.61
CA ARG A 88 7.37 1.58 0.70
C ARG A 88 6.29 0.55 1.01
N CYS A 89 6.68 -0.71 1.25
CA CYS A 89 5.76 -1.78 1.65
C CYS A 89 5.10 -1.47 2.99
N SER A 90 5.86 -1.04 4.00
CA SER A 90 5.31 -0.64 5.30
C SER A 90 4.30 0.50 5.17
N ARG A 91 4.59 1.53 4.36
CA ARG A 91 3.64 2.64 4.13
C ARG A 91 2.37 2.19 3.42
N ALA A 92 2.48 1.33 2.40
CA ALA A 92 1.32 0.80 1.68
C ALA A 92 0.43 -0.05 2.61
N LEU A 93 1.06 -0.90 3.42
CA LEU A 93 0.40 -1.69 4.46
C LEU A 93 -0.34 -0.79 5.46
N THR A 94 0.32 0.25 5.99
CA THR A 94 -0.31 1.19 6.92
C THR A 94 -1.52 1.87 6.33
N LYS A 95 -1.43 2.34 5.08
CA LYS A 95 -2.57 2.96 4.38
C LYS A 95 -3.74 1.99 4.31
N PHE A 96 -3.51 0.75 3.86
CA PHE A 96 -4.55 -0.29 3.80
C PHE A 96 -5.20 -0.54 5.17
N PHE A 97 -4.40 -0.71 6.23
CA PHE A 97 -4.92 -0.95 7.57
C PHE A 97 -5.80 0.19 8.07
N VAL A 98 -5.36 1.44 7.87
CA VAL A 98 -6.10 2.62 8.34
C VAL A 98 -7.36 2.86 7.50
N THR A 99 -7.26 2.81 6.17
CA THR A 99 -8.41 3.12 5.29
C THR A 99 -9.49 2.05 5.32
N CYS A 100 -9.12 0.80 5.60
CA CYS A 100 -10.06 -0.32 5.69
C CYS A 100 -10.49 -0.64 7.13
N GLY A 101 -10.05 0.14 8.14
CA GLY A 101 -10.42 -0.08 9.54
C GLY A 101 -9.95 -1.43 10.09
N ILE A 102 -8.83 -1.96 9.60
CA ILE A 102 -8.30 -3.26 10.03
C ILE A 102 -7.70 -3.11 11.43
N PRO A 103 -8.11 -3.94 12.40
CA PRO A 103 -7.51 -3.91 13.73
C PRO A 103 -5.99 -4.11 13.67
N LEU A 104 -5.23 -3.20 14.28
CA LEU A 104 -3.76 -3.20 14.15
C LEU A 104 -3.09 -4.48 14.67
N TRP A 105 -3.75 -5.26 15.53
CA TRP A 105 -3.24 -6.54 16.02
C TRP A 105 -3.12 -7.61 14.93
N ILE A 106 -3.86 -7.46 13.81
CA ILE A 106 -3.78 -8.37 12.67
C ILE A 106 -2.39 -8.38 12.02
N VAL A 107 -1.63 -7.29 12.15
CA VAL A 107 -0.28 -7.19 11.56
C VAL A 107 0.71 -8.19 12.18
N GLU A 108 0.44 -8.66 13.40
CA GLU A 108 1.24 -9.66 14.12
C GLU A 108 0.58 -11.06 14.10
N ASN A 109 -0.53 -11.23 13.38
CA ASN A 109 -1.17 -12.52 13.22
C ASN A 109 -0.28 -13.45 12.37
N PRO A 110 0.00 -14.70 12.79
CA PRO A 110 0.87 -15.62 12.05
C PRO A 110 0.43 -15.84 10.59
N PHE A 111 -0.87 -16.01 10.32
CA PHE A 111 -1.36 -16.21 8.96
C PHE A 111 -1.19 -14.96 8.08
N PHE A 112 -1.28 -13.77 8.66
CA PHE A 112 -1.01 -12.52 7.95
C PHE A 112 0.49 -12.36 7.64
N ILE A 113 1.34 -12.75 8.58
CA ILE A 113 2.79 -12.76 8.39
C ILE A 113 3.16 -13.75 7.28
N ASP A 114 2.65 -14.98 7.34
CA ASP A 114 2.89 -16.02 6.32
C ASP A 114 2.43 -15.54 4.95
N TYR A 115 1.20 -15.03 4.84
CA TYR A 115 0.71 -14.41 3.60
C TYR A 115 1.64 -13.31 3.07
N SER A 116 2.10 -12.42 3.95
CA SER A 116 3.01 -11.33 3.57
C SER A 116 4.38 -11.86 3.10
N LYS A 117 4.85 -12.96 3.69
CA LYS A 117 6.10 -13.63 3.31
C LYS A 117 5.98 -14.39 1.99
N GLU A 118 4.84 -15.00 1.70
CA GLU A 118 4.57 -15.63 0.39
C GLU A 118 4.57 -14.59 -0.74
N LEU A 119 4.03 -13.38 -0.48
CA LEU A 119 4.08 -12.29 -1.45
C LEU A 119 5.48 -11.66 -1.60
N CYS A 120 6.21 -11.50 -0.49
CA CYS A 120 7.54 -10.92 -0.49
C CYS A 120 8.38 -11.48 0.67
N PRO A 121 9.20 -12.52 0.43
CA PRO A 121 9.91 -13.21 1.51
C PRO A 121 10.85 -12.32 2.34
N GLY A 122 11.44 -11.29 1.69
CA GLY A 122 12.32 -10.32 2.33
C GLY A 122 11.61 -9.26 3.17
N PHE A 123 10.29 -9.07 3.01
CA PHE A 123 9.54 -8.02 3.72
C PHE A 123 9.38 -8.36 5.20
N GLN A 124 9.87 -7.46 6.07
CA GLN A 124 9.67 -7.58 7.50
C GLN A 124 8.41 -6.83 7.88
N VAL A 125 7.34 -7.56 8.17
CA VAL A 125 6.07 -6.98 8.60
C VAL A 125 6.32 -6.15 9.88
N PRO A 126 5.91 -4.87 9.93
CA PRO A 126 6.15 -4.03 11.10
C PRO A 126 5.37 -4.57 12.31
N LYS A 127 5.98 -4.46 13.49
CA LYS A 127 5.29 -4.73 14.75
C LYS A 127 4.12 -3.76 14.94
N ARG A 128 3.10 -4.20 15.66
CA ARG A 128 1.91 -3.38 15.97
C ARG A 128 2.31 -2.06 16.63
N THR A 129 3.27 -2.09 17.55
CA THR A 129 3.75 -0.90 18.24
C THR A 129 4.38 0.11 17.29
N ILE A 130 5.29 -0.35 16.42
CA ILE A 130 5.95 0.49 15.40
C ILE A 130 4.91 1.08 14.44
N LEU A 131 3.94 0.26 14.01
CA LEU A 131 2.84 0.68 13.16
C LEU A 131 2.04 1.81 13.83
N SER A 132 1.63 1.63 15.10
CA SER A 132 0.78 2.59 15.81
C SER A 132 1.48 3.86 16.27
N THR A 133 2.76 3.79 16.67
CA THR A 133 3.45 4.93 17.32
C THR A 133 4.44 5.64 16.41
N THR A 134 4.89 5.00 15.34
CA THR A 134 5.89 5.58 14.43
C THR A 134 5.30 5.79 13.04
N ILE A 135 4.89 4.72 12.37
CA ILE A 135 4.52 4.82 10.95
C ILE A 135 3.24 5.64 10.77
N ILE A 136 2.20 5.37 11.57
CA ILE A 136 0.96 6.17 11.52
C ILE A 136 1.25 7.64 11.84
N ASN A 137 2.05 7.95 12.86
CA ASN A 137 2.36 9.34 13.21
C ASN A 137 3.12 10.08 12.09
N VAL A 138 4.05 9.41 11.41
CA VAL A 138 4.77 9.98 10.25
C VAL A 138 3.83 10.22 9.07
N GLU A 139 2.94 9.26 8.76
CA GLU A 139 1.96 9.45 7.68
C GLU A 139 0.95 10.55 8.03
N THR A 140 0.47 10.61 9.28
CA THR A 140 -0.41 11.68 9.76
C THR A 140 0.26 13.05 9.62
N ALA A 141 1.51 13.20 10.04
CA ALA A 141 2.25 14.46 9.87
C ALA A 141 2.40 14.84 8.39
N THR A 142 2.64 13.85 7.52
CA THR A 142 2.73 14.06 6.06
C THR A 142 1.40 14.55 5.50
N VAL A 143 0.29 13.90 5.85
CA VAL A 143 -1.06 14.28 5.43
C VAL A 143 -1.42 15.68 5.94
N ILE A 144 -1.12 16.00 7.20
CA ILE A 144 -1.35 17.34 7.77
C ILE A 144 -0.56 18.41 7.00
N ALA A 145 0.71 18.16 6.68
CA ALA A 145 1.52 19.09 5.90
C ALA A 145 0.95 19.30 4.48
N GLU A 146 0.47 18.24 3.84
CA GLU A 146 -0.21 18.33 2.54
C GLU A 146 -1.52 19.10 2.62
N ILE A 147 -2.33 18.89 3.67
CA ILE A 147 -3.56 19.65 3.90
C ILE A 147 -3.24 21.13 4.09
N LYS A 148 -2.26 21.48 4.94
CA LYS A 148 -1.82 22.87 5.15
C LYS A 148 -1.37 23.54 3.85
N LYS A 149 -0.62 22.81 3.00
CA LYS A 149 -0.20 23.30 1.68
C LYS A 149 -1.38 23.50 0.73
N LYS A 150 -2.41 22.64 0.78
CA LYS A 150 -3.62 22.83 -0.04
C LYS A 150 -4.38 24.07 0.44
N LEU A 151 -4.66 24.16 1.73
CA LEU A 151 -5.37 25.29 2.36
C LEU A 151 -4.61 26.62 2.28
N SER A 152 -3.30 26.62 2.03
CA SER A 152 -2.54 27.87 1.91
C SER A 152 -3.02 28.75 0.75
N ASN A 153 -3.54 28.12 -0.32
CA ASN A 153 -3.98 28.79 -1.55
C ASN A 153 -5.50 28.98 -1.63
N GLU A 154 -6.25 28.46 -0.65
CA GLU A 154 -7.70 28.52 -0.62
C GLU A 154 -8.19 29.75 0.15
N THR A 155 -9.38 30.23 -0.24
CA THR A 155 -10.14 31.29 0.42
C THR A 155 -11.62 30.90 0.45
N ASN A 156 -12.44 31.69 1.16
CA ASN A 156 -13.87 31.38 1.36
C ASN A 156 -14.08 30.01 2.01
N LEU A 157 -13.26 29.72 3.02
CA LEU A 157 -13.31 28.49 3.79
C LEU A 157 -14.49 28.54 4.77
N THR A 158 -15.11 27.39 4.98
CA THR A 158 -16.07 27.18 6.06
C THR A 158 -15.46 26.26 7.10
N LEU A 159 -15.49 26.68 8.36
CA LEU A 159 -15.13 25.82 9.49
C LEU A 159 -16.35 25.00 9.90
N GLY A 160 -16.31 23.69 9.73
CA GLY A 160 -17.24 22.74 10.32
C GLY A 160 -16.85 22.38 11.75
N LEU A 161 -17.83 22.31 12.64
CA LEU A 161 -17.68 21.82 14.00
C LEU A 161 -18.78 20.81 14.31
N ASP A 162 -18.39 19.64 14.78
CA ASP A 162 -19.31 18.63 15.29
C ASP A 162 -18.75 17.99 16.57
N GLY A 163 -19.64 17.60 17.48
CA GLY A 163 -19.31 17.08 18.80
C GLY A 163 -20.21 15.92 19.18
N TRP A 164 -19.62 14.81 19.61
CA TRP A 164 -20.36 13.63 20.05
C TRP A 164 -19.74 12.99 21.30
N THR A 165 -20.57 12.20 21.99
CA THR A 165 -20.11 11.34 23.08
C THR A 165 -19.82 9.95 22.52
N SER A 166 -18.59 9.47 22.71
CA SER A 166 -18.21 8.12 22.30
C SER A 166 -18.90 7.05 23.17
N PRO A 167 -18.99 5.79 22.73
CA PRO A 167 -19.49 4.69 23.57
C PRO A 167 -18.73 4.51 24.89
N ALA A 168 -17.50 5.00 24.97
CA ALA A 168 -16.69 5.00 26.20
C ALA A 168 -16.95 6.24 27.09
N GLY A 169 -17.98 7.04 26.79
CA GLY A 169 -18.33 8.26 27.53
C GLY A 169 -17.38 9.43 27.30
N GLN A 170 -16.57 9.41 26.23
CA GLN A 170 -15.62 10.49 25.93
C GLN A 170 -16.29 11.56 25.08
N SER A 171 -16.08 12.83 25.40
CA SER A 171 -16.55 13.95 24.57
C SER A 171 -15.52 14.26 23.49
N LEU A 172 -15.86 13.93 22.25
CA LEU A 172 -15.03 14.11 21.08
C LEU A 172 -15.58 15.23 20.22
N TYR A 173 -14.70 16.11 19.73
CA TYR A 173 -15.03 17.21 18.85
C TYR A 173 -14.14 17.18 17.62
N ILE A 174 -14.74 17.28 16.44
CA ILE A 174 -14.05 17.35 15.17
C ILE A 174 -14.15 18.75 14.58
N PHE A 175 -13.02 19.26 14.09
CA PHE A 175 -12.93 20.49 13.33
C PHE A 175 -12.64 20.13 11.88
N LEU A 176 -13.54 20.54 10.99
CA LEU A 176 -13.49 20.28 9.56
C LEU A 176 -13.29 21.60 8.83
N ILE A 177 -12.52 21.60 7.75
CA ILE A 177 -12.38 22.76 6.87
C ILE A 177 -12.93 22.37 5.52
N MET A 178 -13.94 23.11 5.08
CA MET A 178 -14.59 22.93 3.80
C MET A 178 -14.15 24.05 2.87
N THR A 179 -13.72 23.69 1.66
CA THR A 179 -13.34 24.63 0.61
C THR A 179 -14.55 24.99 -0.25
N SER A 180 -14.45 26.10 -0.98
CA SER A 180 -15.52 26.57 -1.87
C SER A 180 -15.87 25.58 -3.01
N ASP A 181 -14.95 24.69 -3.38
CA ASP A 181 -15.17 23.61 -4.34
C ASP A 181 -15.72 22.31 -3.72
N GLY A 182 -16.10 22.35 -2.44
CA GLY A 182 -16.77 21.24 -1.75
C GLY A 182 -15.83 20.13 -1.26
N LYS A 183 -14.51 20.37 -1.17
CA LYS A 183 -13.60 19.42 -0.51
C LYS A 183 -13.62 19.62 1.00
N GLU A 184 -13.50 18.51 1.72
CA GLU A 184 -13.53 18.49 3.17
C GLU A 184 -12.19 17.96 3.73
N TYR A 185 -11.67 18.67 4.72
CA TYR A 185 -10.43 18.32 5.40
C TYR A 185 -10.65 18.26 6.90
N ILE A 186 -10.32 17.13 7.53
CA ILE A 186 -10.24 17.05 8.99
C ILE A 186 -9.03 17.86 9.43
N HIS A 187 -9.26 18.97 10.11
CA HIS A 187 -8.20 19.77 10.72
C HIS A 187 -7.72 19.10 12.01
N SER A 188 -8.64 18.79 12.92
CA SER A 188 -8.31 18.18 14.20
C SER A 188 -9.47 17.40 14.79
N LEU A 189 -9.12 16.36 15.55
CA LEU A 189 -10.02 15.64 16.45
C LEU A 189 -9.53 15.88 17.87
N LYS A 190 -10.39 16.38 18.75
CA LYS A 190 -10.06 16.74 20.12
C LYS A 190 -10.91 15.95 21.10
N ASN A 191 -10.27 15.52 22.18
CA ASN A 191 -10.96 14.93 23.33
C ASN A 191 -11.09 16.00 24.42
N PHE A 192 -12.31 16.46 24.67
CA PHE A 192 -12.65 17.49 25.65
C PHE A 192 -13.36 16.92 26.88
N SER A 193 -13.24 15.61 27.15
CA SER A 193 -13.91 14.96 28.29
C SER A 193 -13.57 15.57 29.65
N LYS A 194 -12.41 16.23 29.77
CA LYS A 194 -11.94 16.89 31.01
C LYS A 194 -12.31 18.37 31.09
N ASN A 195 -13.03 18.89 30.11
CA ASN A 195 -13.35 20.32 29.97
C ASN A 195 -14.86 20.53 30.10
N SER A 196 -15.24 21.69 30.64
CA SER A 196 -16.62 22.16 30.53
C SER A 196 -16.83 22.72 29.11
N HIS A 197 -17.77 22.16 28.35
CA HIS A 197 -18.04 22.58 26.96
C HIS A 197 -18.89 23.86 26.89
N THR A 198 -18.51 24.88 27.65
CA THR A 198 -19.16 26.19 27.60
C THR A 198 -18.95 26.84 26.24
N GLY A 199 -19.85 27.75 25.86
CA GLY A 199 -19.67 28.51 24.61
C GLY A 199 -18.35 29.28 24.54
N GLU A 200 -17.85 29.79 25.68
CA GLU A 200 -16.55 30.47 25.74
C GLU A 200 -15.38 29.51 25.50
N PHE A 201 -15.43 28.30 26.08
CA PHE A 201 -14.41 27.28 25.83
C PHE A 201 -14.36 26.90 24.35
N LEU A 202 -15.51 26.59 23.75
CA LEU A 202 -15.60 26.20 22.35
C LEU A 202 -15.18 27.34 21.41
N LYS A 203 -15.58 28.59 21.70
CA LYS A 203 -15.12 29.78 20.98
C LYS A 203 -13.59 29.87 20.97
N ASN A 204 -12.93 29.65 22.10
CA ASN A 204 -11.47 29.69 22.17
C ASN A 204 -10.81 28.58 21.33
N GLU A 205 -11.39 27.38 21.29
CA GLU A 205 -10.91 26.30 20.41
C GLU A 205 -11.14 26.59 18.92
N ILE A 206 -12.30 27.17 18.57
CA ILE A 206 -12.59 27.64 17.21
C ILE A 206 -11.58 28.70 16.76
N ILE A 207 -11.34 29.72 17.60
CA ILE A 207 -10.40 30.80 17.31
C ILE A 207 -9.00 30.25 17.03
N LYS A 208 -8.53 29.25 17.78
CA LYS A 208 -7.22 28.62 17.53
C LYS A 208 -7.12 28.04 16.12
N VAL A 209 -8.17 27.36 15.65
CA VAL A 209 -8.19 26.80 14.29
C VAL A 209 -8.22 27.90 13.24
N ILE A 210 -9.04 28.94 13.45
CA ILE A 210 -9.14 30.09 12.54
C ILE A 210 -7.79 30.81 12.43
N GLU A 211 -7.13 31.08 13.56
CA GLU A 211 -5.83 31.76 13.60
C GLU A 211 -4.69 30.90 13.04
N GLU A 212 -4.72 29.57 13.24
CA GLU A 212 -3.70 28.65 12.69
C GLU A 212 -3.72 28.61 11.15
N VAL A 213 -4.91 28.72 10.54
CA VAL A 213 -5.09 28.62 9.08
C VAL A 213 -5.05 30.00 8.38
N GLY A 214 -5.53 31.04 9.06
CA GLY A 214 -5.64 32.41 8.56
C GLY A 214 -7.09 32.91 8.62
N ALA A 215 -7.36 33.88 9.49
CA ALA A 215 -8.73 34.34 9.77
C ALA A 215 -9.42 34.99 8.56
N GLU A 216 -8.65 35.63 7.70
CA GLU A 216 -9.08 36.27 6.45
C GLU A 216 -9.58 35.27 5.40
N LYS A 217 -9.23 33.98 5.55
CA LYS A 217 -9.62 32.94 4.60
C LYS A 217 -10.99 32.37 4.87
N PHE A 218 -11.52 32.54 6.08
CA PHE A 218 -12.82 32.01 6.46
C PHE A 218 -13.93 33.00 6.13
N CYS A 219 -15.05 32.47 5.62
CA CYS A 219 -16.29 33.22 5.44
C CYS A 219 -17.40 32.72 6.39
N SER A 220 -17.31 31.51 6.93
CA SER A 220 -18.36 30.99 7.82
C SER A 220 -17.90 29.88 8.76
N ILE A 221 -18.72 29.65 9.78
CA ILE A 221 -18.63 28.50 10.68
C ILE A 221 -19.97 27.79 10.64
N ALA A 222 -19.98 26.48 10.38
CA ALA A 222 -21.17 25.65 10.32
C ALA A 222 -21.11 24.58 11.42
N SER A 223 -22.21 24.39 12.13
CA SER A 223 -22.34 23.36 13.16
C SER A 223 -23.81 23.02 13.42
N ASP A 224 -24.05 22.07 14.31
CA ASP A 224 -25.38 21.86 14.88
C ASP A 224 -25.88 23.08 15.69
N HIS A 225 -27.12 22.98 16.16
CA HIS A 225 -27.80 24.05 16.91
C HIS A 225 -27.70 23.87 18.44
N ALA A 226 -26.69 23.13 18.93
CA ALA A 226 -26.47 22.98 20.37
C ALA A 226 -26.19 24.34 21.02
N SER A 227 -26.81 24.63 22.17
CA SER A 227 -26.84 25.97 22.77
C SER A 227 -25.45 26.60 22.98
N ASN A 228 -24.51 25.82 23.52
CA ASN A 228 -23.14 26.27 23.73
C ASN A 228 -22.39 26.50 22.41
N VAL A 229 -22.66 25.70 21.38
CA VAL A 229 -22.04 25.85 20.06
C VAL A 229 -22.59 27.09 19.35
N VAL A 230 -23.89 27.33 19.41
CA VAL A 230 -24.53 28.56 18.90
C VAL A 230 -23.93 29.80 19.56
N LEU A 231 -23.80 29.79 20.90
CA LEU A 231 -23.14 30.87 21.63
C LEU A 231 -21.70 31.07 21.16
N ALA A 232 -20.94 29.98 21.01
CA ALA A 232 -19.56 30.03 20.54
C ALA A 232 -19.43 30.68 19.15
N LYS A 233 -20.25 30.24 18.18
CA LYS A 233 -20.26 30.81 16.82
C LYS A 233 -20.56 32.30 16.84
N ASN A 234 -21.57 32.74 17.59
CA ASN A 234 -21.92 34.15 17.71
C ASN A 234 -20.79 35.00 18.33
N LEU A 235 -20.11 34.48 19.36
CA LEU A 235 -18.95 35.14 19.96
C LEU A 235 -17.78 35.24 18.98
N VAL A 236 -17.58 34.23 18.13
CA VAL A 236 -16.55 34.27 17.08
C VAL A 236 -16.90 35.30 16.01
N SER A 237 -18.14 35.34 15.53
CA SER A 237 -18.60 36.36 14.57
C SER A 237 -18.57 37.78 15.13
N THR A 238 -18.64 37.94 16.46
CA THR A 238 -18.43 39.24 17.10
C THR A 238 -16.97 39.68 17.00
N LYS A 239 -16.01 38.75 17.11
CA LYS A 239 -14.56 39.01 16.93
C LYS A 239 -14.19 39.17 15.45
N TYR A 240 -14.83 38.41 14.57
CA TYR A 240 -14.59 38.40 13.12
C TYR A 240 -15.91 38.61 12.36
N PRO A 241 -16.33 39.87 12.14
CA PRO A 241 -17.63 40.18 11.53
C PRO A 241 -17.83 39.62 10.11
N HIS A 242 -16.75 39.29 9.40
CA HIS A 242 -16.80 38.67 8.07
C HIS A 242 -17.01 37.15 8.09
N ILE A 243 -16.97 36.52 9.27
CA ILE A 243 -17.19 35.08 9.46
C ILE A 243 -18.62 34.85 9.95
N PHE A 244 -19.49 34.36 9.07
CA PHE A 244 -20.89 34.15 9.36
C PHE A 244 -21.14 32.90 10.22
N PRO A 245 -21.98 32.98 11.27
CA PRO A 245 -22.36 31.82 12.08
C PRO A 245 -23.58 31.13 11.44
N ILE A 246 -23.36 30.02 10.74
CA ILE A 246 -24.39 29.20 10.07
C ILE A 246 -24.88 28.12 11.04
#